data_AF-A0A3N5ZTD8-F1
#
_entry.id   AF-A0A3N5ZTD8-F1
#
_cell.length_a   1.000
_cell.length_b   1.000
_cell.length_c   1.000
_cell.angle_alpha   90.00
_cell.angle_beta   90.00
_cell.angle_gamma   90.00
#
_symmetry.space_group_name_H-M   'P 1'
#
loop_
_entity.id
_entity.type
_entity.pdbx_description
1 polymer ?
#
loop_
_entity_poly.entity_id
_entity_poly.type
_entity_poly.pdbx_seq_one_letter_code
_entity_poly.pdbx_strand_id
1 'polypeptide(L)'
;HQDWHNGCGETHPEWWGQTFFRHYPNHGFVGDVFTVNCKAYPVLKVKRRTYRLRFLDASVARIYQLSLMRKGPGQTIQAVPGLQGQYSFGRLHAESDGSVEFKRERGEQCMRAVQIASEGGLLPKAVLRDSWEIWPANRKEIIVDFTKYMDGSPTKDGDEIYLANTCKMKNGRKPNDETTKVVFDSNGNEIGIAPDPEFDPDYCVPMMKIVIDGGEAVQDNSVIPAGRLRALPTLPKSFLGTKVRHFALARQGGALGEAEWIINGNPFHPLIQMASVKRGAGEIWVLRNGSGGWVHPMHLHMEEHQVLGRFPAGTFKEDGSNALTALKSAARFPMAPDQPSKEDVCDLRPNEELVVYRKFRSYVGKYVAHCHNLAHEDHAMMFGWEITEDGNPSQP
;
A
#
# COMPACT_ATOMS: atom_id res chain seq x y z
N HIS A 1 -9.53 -3.13 -31.54
CA HIS A 1 -8.75 -2.81 -30.33
C HIS A 1 -8.09 -4.11 -29.85
N GLN A 2 -6.87 -4.41 -30.31
CA GLN A 2 -6.03 -5.46 -29.73
C GLN A 2 -4.97 -4.78 -28.89
N ASP A 3 -5.40 -4.36 -27.70
CA ASP A 3 -4.52 -3.85 -26.64
C ASP A 3 -4.36 -4.95 -25.59
N TRP A 4 -3.21 -5.62 -25.70
CA TRP A 4 -2.49 -6.43 -24.70
C TRP A 4 -1.06 -6.79 -25.21
N HIS A 5 -0.72 -6.51 -26.48
CA HIS A 5 0.38 -7.18 -27.17
C HIS A 5 1.25 -6.25 -28.04
N ASN A 6 2.40 -5.82 -27.51
CA ASN A 6 3.58 -5.62 -28.36
C ASN A 6 4.81 -6.24 -27.68
N GLY A 7 4.66 -7.47 -27.19
CA GLY A 7 5.75 -8.42 -27.43
C GLY A 7 5.76 -8.71 -28.93
N CYS A 8 6.93 -8.57 -29.58
CA CYS A 8 7.18 -8.73 -31.03
C CYS A 8 6.93 -7.47 -31.88
N GLY A 9 7.96 -7.08 -32.65
CA GLY A 9 8.14 -5.74 -33.20
C GLY A 9 7.14 -5.28 -34.27
N GLU A 10 6.73 -4.01 -34.16
CA GLU A 10 6.46 -2.98 -35.21
C GLU A 10 6.03 -1.66 -34.50
N THR A 11 6.78 -0.55 -34.63
CA THR A 11 6.65 0.65 -35.53
C THR A 11 5.66 1.78 -35.14
N HIS A 12 5.53 2.13 -33.85
CA HIS A 12 5.01 3.46 -33.42
C HIS A 12 6.03 4.24 -32.55
N PRO A 13 7.19 4.64 -33.11
CA PRO A 13 8.19 5.41 -32.38
C PRO A 13 7.69 6.77 -31.87
N GLU A 14 6.64 7.33 -32.48
CA GLU A 14 6.01 8.58 -32.06
C GLU A 14 5.34 8.50 -30.68
N TRP A 15 4.97 7.30 -30.22
CA TRP A 15 4.36 7.08 -28.90
C TRP A 15 5.40 6.71 -27.84
N TRP A 16 6.67 6.57 -28.22
CA TRP A 16 7.72 6.24 -27.26
C TRP A 16 8.01 7.43 -26.34
N GLY A 17 8.09 7.14 -25.03
CA GLY A 17 8.35 8.14 -24.01
C GLY A 17 7.16 9.05 -23.66
N GLN A 18 5.96 8.78 -24.20
CA GLN A 18 4.73 9.49 -23.81
C GLN A 18 3.99 8.72 -22.71
N THR A 19 3.30 9.45 -21.83
CA THR A 19 2.32 8.85 -20.91
C THR A 19 1.13 8.37 -21.71
N PHE A 20 0.67 7.15 -21.47
CA PHE A 20 -0.53 6.63 -22.12
C PHE A 20 -1.75 6.72 -21.20
N PHE A 21 -2.90 6.95 -21.80
CA PHE A 21 -4.19 6.89 -21.12
C PHE A 21 -4.83 5.54 -21.40
N ARG A 22 -5.16 4.78 -20.34
CA ARG A 22 -5.95 3.55 -20.48
C ARG A 22 -7.41 3.89 -20.21
N HIS A 23 -8.25 3.71 -21.23
CA HIS A 23 -9.69 3.85 -21.05
C HIS A 23 -10.22 2.65 -20.24
N TYR A 24 -10.94 2.93 -19.15
CA TYR A 24 -11.61 1.94 -18.29
C TYR A 24 -10.74 0.84 -17.65
N PRO A 25 -9.74 1.18 -16.83
CA PRO A 25 -9.06 0.18 -16.03
C PRO A 25 -9.93 -0.18 -14.82
N ASN A 26 -11.09 -0.84 -15.00
CA ASN A 26 -12.05 -1.18 -13.92
C ASN A 26 -11.44 -1.93 -12.74
N HIS A 27 -10.22 -2.43 -12.91
CA HIS A 27 -9.45 -3.17 -11.94
C HIS A 27 -8.30 -2.37 -11.31
N GLY A 28 -8.12 -1.09 -11.61
CA GLY A 28 -6.93 -0.31 -11.26
C GLY A 28 -5.79 -0.47 -12.29
N PHE A 29 -4.91 0.53 -12.30
CA PHE A 29 -3.76 0.59 -13.20
C PHE A 29 -2.45 0.66 -12.41
N VAL A 30 -1.54 -0.28 -12.67
CA VAL A 30 -0.32 -0.45 -11.85
C VAL A 30 0.96 0.09 -12.53
N GLY A 31 0.92 0.38 -13.82
CA GLY A 31 2.07 0.86 -14.59
C GLY A 31 3.22 -0.14 -14.71
N ASP A 32 4.13 0.11 -15.62
CA ASP A 32 5.30 -0.71 -15.93
C ASP A 32 6.63 0.01 -15.68
N VAL A 33 6.64 1.34 -15.76
CA VAL A 33 7.79 2.18 -15.43
C VAL A 33 7.69 2.68 -13.98
N PHE A 34 8.67 2.31 -13.16
CA PHE A 34 8.76 2.78 -11.78
C PHE A 34 9.44 4.15 -11.73
N THR A 35 8.84 5.07 -10.96
CA THR A 35 9.37 6.42 -10.78
C THR A 35 9.54 6.76 -9.31
N VAL A 36 10.49 7.64 -9.02
CA VAL A 36 10.64 8.31 -7.72
C VAL A 36 10.78 9.80 -8.02
N ASN A 37 9.95 10.62 -7.38
CA ASN A 37 9.86 12.07 -7.65
C ASN A 37 9.69 12.36 -9.15
N CYS A 38 8.78 11.63 -9.81
CA CYS A 38 8.47 11.75 -11.24
C CYS A 38 9.65 11.47 -12.20
N LYS A 39 10.76 10.90 -11.71
CA LYS A 39 11.88 10.46 -12.54
C LYS A 39 11.91 8.95 -12.60
N ALA A 40 11.97 8.38 -13.81
CA ALA A 40 12.11 6.95 -14.01
C ALA A 40 13.49 6.49 -13.53
N TYR A 41 13.51 5.44 -12.70
CA TYR A 41 14.73 4.77 -12.20
C TYR A 41 15.90 5.71 -11.84
N PRO A 42 15.71 6.70 -10.93
CA PRO A 42 16.70 7.73 -10.71
C PRO A 42 17.92 7.20 -9.95
N VAL A 43 18.97 8.02 -9.94
CA VAL A 43 20.15 7.82 -9.09
C VAL A 43 20.15 8.90 -8.01
N LEU A 44 20.27 8.48 -6.75
CA LEU A 44 20.48 9.33 -5.59
C LEU A 44 21.91 9.13 -5.08
N LYS A 45 22.71 10.19 -5.01
CA LYS A 45 24.01 10.14 -4.32
C LYS A 45 23.81 10.51 -2.85
N VAL A 46 24.33 9.70 -1.94
CA VAL A 46 24.24 9.94 -0.49
C VAL A 46 25.61 9.94 0.14
N LYS A 47 25.84 10.82 1.11
CA LYS A 47 27.02 10.74 1.96
C LYS A 47 26.88 9.57 2.94
N ARG A 48 28.00 9.11 3.49
CA ARG A 48 28.04 8.07 4.53
C ARG A 48 27.54 8.63 5.87
N ARG A 49 26.22 8.77 5.99
CA ARG A 49 25.51 9.30 7.16
C ARG A 49 24.06 8.83 7.18
N THR A 50 23.32 9.26 8.18
CA THR A 50 21.90 8.99 8.34
C THR A 50 21.05 9.93 7.48
N TYR A 51 20.01 9.40 6.85
CA TYR A 51 19.01 10.16 6.09
C TYR A 51 17.60 9.82 6.55
N ARG A 52 16.73 10.83 6.61
CA ARG A 52 15.27 10.68 6.77
C ARG A 52 14.62 10.81 5.39
N LEU A 53 14.01 9.74 4.94
CA LEU A 53 13.29 9.65 3.66
C LEU A 53 11.79 9.64 3.92
N ARG A 54 11.04 10.42 3.15
CA ARG A 54 9.57 10.50 3.24
C ARG A 54 8.98 9.79 2.03
N PHE A 55 8.42 8.62 2.27
CA PHE A 55 7.75 7.84 1.24
C PHE A 55 6.29 8.26 1.18
N LEU A 56 5.82 8.48 -0.05
CA LEU A 56 4.43 8.63 -0.43
C LEU A 56 4.22 7.71 -1.61
N ASP A 57 3.20 6.86 -1.53
CA ASP A 57 2.73 6.15 -2.70
C ASP A 57 1.71 7.02 -3.44
N ALA A 58 2.15 7.58 -4.55
CA ALA A 58 1.34 8.40 -5.45
C ALA A 58 0.87 7.60 -6.68
N SER A 59 0.86 6.27 -6.60
CA SER A 59 0.43 5.40 -7.69
C SER A 59 -1.08 5.37 -7.81
N VAL A 60 -1.56 5.08 -9.02
CA VAL A 60 -2.99 4.89 -9.29
C VAL A 60 -3.55 3.70 -8.51
N ALA A 61 -2.85 2.56 -8.50
CA ALA A 61 -3.33 1.34 -7.82
C ALA A 61 -2.23 0.43 -7.26
N ARG A 62 -0.97 0.62 -7.67
CA ARG A 62 0.12 -0.28 -7.28
C ARG A 62 0.41 -0.15 -5.79
N ILE A 63 0.58 -1.28 -5.13
CA ILE A 63 1.10 -1.41 -3.77
C ILE A 63 2.53 -1.94 -3.86
N TYR A 64 3.40 -1.49 -2.97
CA TYR A 64 4.81 -1.86 -2.96
C TYR A 64 5.18 -2.56 -1.66
N GLN A 65 6.09 -3.53 -1.76
CA GLN A 65 6.91 -3.98 -0.63
C GLN A 65 8.33 -3.48 -0.88
N LEU A 66 8.74 -2.45 -0.15
CA LEU A 66 10.02 -1.78 -0.38
C LEU A 66 11.12 -2.37 0.50
N SER A 67 12.28 -2.60 -0.11
CA SER A 67 13.48 -3.12 0.55
C SER A 67 14.74 -2.46 0.00
N LEU A 68 15.80 -2.42 0.80
CA LEU A 68 17.12 -1.94 0.37
C LEU A 68 18.01 -3.12 -0.03
N MET A 69 18.23 -3.25 -1.34
CA MET A 69 18.87 -4.40 -1.97
C MET A 69 20.23 -4.03 -2.59
N ARG A 70 21.06 -5.03 -2.81
CA ARG A 70 22.27 -4.95 -3.65
C ARG A 70 22.31 -6.13 -4.61
N LYS A 71 23.20 -6.04 -5.61
CA LYS A 71 23.53 -7.19 -6.47
C LYS A 71 24.26 -8.24 -5.65
N GLY A 72 23.84 -9.49 -5.75
CA GLY A 72 24.63 -10.63 -5.29
C GLY A 72 25.84 -10.89 -6.20
N PRO A 73 26.76 -11.79 -5.81
CA PRO A 73 27.95 -12.12 -6.59
C PRO A 73 27.60 -12.47 -8.05
N GLY A 74 28.23 -11.82 -9.03
CA GLY A 74 27.97 -12.07 -10.45
C GLY A 74 26.61 -11.59 -10.99
N GLN A 75 25.73 -11.02 -10.15
CA GLN A 75 24.48 -10.43 -10.61
C GLN A 75 24.71 -9.13 -11.36
N THR A 76 23.86 -8.89 -12.35
CA THR A 76 23.71 -7.63 -13.06
C THR A 76 22.27 -7.14 -12.93
N ILE A 77 22.02 -5.90 -13.34
CA ILE A 77 20.67 -5.36 -13.46
C ILE A 77 20.45 -5.00 -14.92
N GLN A 78 19.43 -5.59 -15.52
CA GLN A 78 19.10 -5.40 -16.93
C GLN A 78 17.61 -5.18 -17.10
N ALA A 79 17.23 -4.44 -18.14
CA ALA A 79 15.84 -4.38 -18.56
C ALA A 79 15.46 -5.76 -19.12
N VAL A 80 14.37 -6.34 -18.62
CA VAL A 80 13.94 -7.69 -19.01
C VAL A 80 12.96 -7.59 -20.18
N PRO A 81 13.25 -8.21 -21.35
CA PRO A 81 12.30 -8.29 -22.45
C PRO A 81 10.97 -8.92 -22.00
N GLY A 82 9.84 -8.38 -22.45
CA GLY A 82 8.50 -8.89 -22.09
C GLY A 82 7.96 -8.43 -20.74
N LEU A 83 8.76 -7.79 -19.88
CA LEU A 83 8.29 -7.10 -18.67
C LEU A 83 8.15 -5.58 -18.87
N GLN A 84 7.84 -5.16 -20.10
CA GLN A 84 7.57 -3.75 -20.44
C GLN A 84 8.70 -2.79 -20.02
N GLY A 85 9.96 -3.22 -20.13
CA GLY A 85 11.13 -2.41 -19.78
C GLY A 85 11.45 -2.34 -18.28
N GLN A 86 10.81 -3.15 -17.44
CA GLN A 86 11.19 -3.28 -16.04
C GLN A 86 12.62 -3.82 -15.91
N TYR A 87 13.40 -3.15 -15.07
CA TYR A 87 14.69 -3.65 -14.64
C TYR A 87 14.50 -4.78 -13.62
N SER A 88 15.38 -5.77 -13.66
CA SER A 88 15.43 -6.84 -12.66
C SER A 88 16.88 -7.14 -12.29
N PHE A 89 17.08 -7.62 -11.07
CA PHE A 89 18.28 -8.36 -10.71
C PHE A 89 18.28 -9.72 -11.43
N GLY A 90 19.48 -10.22 -11.73
CA GLY A 90 19.66 -11.51 -12.38
C GLY A 90 21.08 -11.75 -12.86
N ARG A 91 21.31 -12.87 -13.53
CA ARG A 91 22.61 -13.25 -14.10
C ARG A 91 22.45 -13.66 -15.54
N LEU A 92 23.55 -13.57 -16.29
CA LEU A 92 23.65 -14.20 -17.60
C LEU A 92 24.04 -15.67 -17.40
N HIS A 93 23.26 -16.56 -17.97
CA HIS A 93 23.47 -18.01 -17.95
C HIS A 93 23.81 -18.46 -19.37
N ALA A 94 24.87 -19.26 -19.49
CA ALA A 94 25.18 -19.92 -20.74
C ALA A 94 24.30 -21.16 -20.87
N GLU A 95 23.54 -21.25 -21.96
CA GLU A 95 22.69 -22.39 -22.28
C GLU A 95 23.47 -23.47 -23.04
N SER A 96 22.95 -24.69 -23.05
CA SER A 96 23.62 -25.83 -23.68
C SER A 96 23.79 -25.71 -25.20
N ASP A 97 23.01 -24.83 -25.84
CA ASP A 97 23.10 -24.53 -27.27
C ASP A 97 24.12 -23.42 -27.60
N GLY A 98 24.82 -22.90 -26.58
CA GLY A 98 25.79 -21.82 -26.72
C GLY A 98 25.19 -20.41 -26.68
N SER A 99 23.87 -20.28 -26.53
CA SER A 99 23.22 -18.99 -26.29
C SER A 99 23.45 -18.50 -24.86
N VAL A 100 23.23 -17.20 -24.62
CA VAL A 100 23.33 -16.59 -23.30
C VAL A 100 21.98 -15.96 -22.96
N GLU A 101 21.37 -16.40 -21.85
CA GLU A 101 20.07 -15.92 -21.38
C GLU A 101 20.22 -15.15 -20.07
N PHE A 102 19.49 -14.04 -19.93
CA PHE A 102 19.36 -13.36 -18.64
C PHE A 102 18.28 -14.05 -17.79
N LYS A 103 18.69 -14.71 -16.71
CA LYS A 103 17.75 -15.30 -15.74
C LYS A 103 17.60 -14.37 -14.55
N ARG A 104 16.35 -14.04 -14.21
CA ARG A 104 16.02 -13.23 -13.04
C ARG A 104 16.39 -13.99 -11.78
N GLU A 105 16.96 -13.26 -10.83
CA GLU A 105 17.30 -13.77 -9.51
C GLU A 105 17.06 -12.65 -8.51
N ARG A 106 16.55 -12.96 -7.32
CA ARG A 106 16.35 -11.95 -6.28
C ARG A 106 17.68 -11.26 -5.91
N GLY A 107 17.63 -9.93 -5.76
CA GLY A 107 18.73 -9.18 -5.15
C GLY A 107 18.91 -9.52 -3.66
N GLU A 108 20.10 -9.25 -3.13
CA GLU A 108 20.43 -9.47 -1.72
C GLU A 108 19.98 -8.29 -0.86
N GLN A 109 19.23 -8.53 0.22
CA GLN A 109 18.94 -7.48 1.18
C GLN A 109 20.24 -7.06 1.89
N CYS A 110 20.53 -5.76 1.88
CA CYS A 110 21.81 -5.25 2.36
C CYS A 110 21.69 -4.22 3.47
N MET A 111 20.51 -3.64 3.68
CA MET A 111 20.27 -2.65 4.72
C MET A 111 18.93 -2.89 5.42
N ARG A 112 18.88 -2.47 6.69
CA ARG A 112 17.65 -2.29 7.46
C ARG A 112 17.37 -0.81 7.60
N ALA A 113 16.12 -0.48 7.84
CA ALA A 113 15.68 0.89 8.02
C ALA A 113 14.85 1.05 9.28
N VAL A 114 14.68 2.27 9.76
CA VAL A 114 13.92 2.58 10.97
C VAL A 114 12.75 3.48 10.61
N GLN A 115 11.54 2.95 10.69
CA GLN A 115 10.33 3.76 10.53
C GLN A 115 10.08 4.59 11.79
N ILE A 116 9.85 5.89 11.60
CA ILE A 116 9.62 6.84 12.69
C ILE A 116 8.27 7.54 12.61
N ALA A 117 7.58 7.49 11.47
CA ALA A 117 6.28 8.11 11.27
C ALA A 117 5.38 7.29 10.33
N SER A 118 4.09 7.52 10.47
CA SER A 118 3.03 7.13 9.55
C SER A 118 2.33 8.40 9.02
N GLU A 119 1.19 8.23 8.37
CA GLU A 119 0.34 9.26 7.77
C GLU A 119 0.09 10.45 8.70
N GLY A 120 -0.25 10.17 9.96
CA GLY A 120 -0.58 11.16 10.98
C GLY A 120 0.61 11.65 11.81
N GLY A 121 1.83 11.41 11.32
CA GLY A 121 3.08 11.87 11.93
C GLY A 121 3.80 10.79 12.74
N LEU A 122 4.60 11.24 13.72
CA LEU A 122 5.52 10.33 14.43
C LEU A 122 4.80 9.13 15.07
N LEU A 123 5.39 7.95 14.94
CA LEU A 123 4.98 6.76 15.67
C LEU A 123 5.24 6.97 17.18
N PRO A 124 4.64 6.16 18.06
CA PRO A 124 4.97 6.22 19.49
C PRO A 124 6.40 5.77 19.78
N LYS A 125 6.88 4.81 19.00
CA LYS A 125 8.22 4.24 19.05
C LYS A 125 8.72 4.01 17.63
N ALA A 126 10.02 4.10 17.45
CA ALA A 126 10.66 3.74 16.19
C ALA A 126 10.52 2.23 15.95
N VAL A 127 10.36 1.82 14.69
CA VAL A 127 10.20 0.42 14.29
C VAL A 127 11.33 0.05 13.34
N LEU A 128 12.15 -0.95 13.71
CA LEU A 128 13.16 -1.51 12.81
C LEU A 128 12.46 -2.35 11.73
N ARG A 129 12.87 -2.15 10.47
CA ARG A 129 12.26 -2.75 9.28
C ARG A 129 13.33 -3.37 8.39
N ASP A 130 13.11 -4.63 8.04
CA ASP A 130 13.80 -5.26 6.90
C ASP A 130 13.21 -4.77 5.59
N SER A 131 11.89 -4.62 5.56
CA SER A 131 11.11 -4.10 4.45
C SER A 131 9.85 -3.40 4.98
N TRP A 132 9.20 -2.60 4.14
CA TRP A 132 7.94 -1.95 4.49
C TRP A 132 7.00 -1.91 3.29
N GLU A 133 5.74 -2.23 3.58
CA GLU A 133 4.65 -2.12 2.61
C GLU A 133 4.21 -0.65 2.51
N ILE A 134 3.79 -0.19 1.33
CA ILE A 134 3.16 1.12 1.16
C ILE A 134 2.09 1.02 0.07
N TRP A 135 0.90 1.54 0.37
CA TRP A 135 -0.29 1.52 -0.48
C TRP A 135 -0.62 2.92 -0.96
N PRO A 136 -1.42 3.08 -2.03
CA PRO A 136 -1.84 4.39 -2.52
C PRO A 136 -2.31 5.32 -1.39
N ALA A 137 -1.76 6.54 -1.39
CA ALA A 137 -1.93 7.59 -0.38
C ALA A 137 -1.36 7.33 1.02
N ASN A 138 -0.78 6.18 1.32
CA ASN A 138 -0.02 6.01 2.56
C ASN A 138 1.23 6.89 2.56
N ARG A 139 1.67 7.27 3.76
CA ARG A 139 2.97 7.91 3.98
C ARG A 139 3.72 7.21 5.09
N LYS A 140 5.02 7.00 4.87
CA LYS A 140 5.93 6.49 5.90
C LYS A 140 7.22 7.29 5.91
N GLU A 141 7.68 7.68 7.09
CA GLU A 141 8.99 8.31 7.23
C GLU A 141 9.99 7.30 7.77
N ILE A 142 11.04 7.06 6.99
CA ILE A 142 12.01 6.00 7.19
C ILE A 142 13.39 6.64 7.35
N ILE A 143 14.14 6.17 8.34
CA ILE A 143 15.53 6.53 8.56
C ILE A 143 16.43 5.40 8.07
N VAL A 144 17.44 5.74 7.28
CA VAL A 144 18.46 4.80 6.79
C VAL A 144 19.83 5.32 7.20
N ASP A 145 20.63 4.45 7.82
CA ASP A 145 22.04 4.70 8.13
C ASP A 145 22.89 4.15 7.00
N PHE A 146 23.43 5.03 6.14
CA PHE A 146 24.28 4.64 5.02
C PHE A 146 25.76 4.50 5.39
N THR A 147 26.12 4.52 6.68
CA THR A 147 27.52 4.32 7.12
C THR A 147 27.96 2.86 7.08
N LYS A 148 27.00 1.93 7.17
CA LYS A 148 27.22 0.48 7.29
C LYS A 148 26.09 -0.32 6.65
N TYR A 149 26.40 -1.55 6.24
CA TYR A 149 25.43 -2.56 5.85
C TYR A 149 24.79 -3.22 7.07
N MET A 150 23.72 -3.98 6.84
CA MET A 150 22.99 -4.66 7.92
C MET A 150 23.79 -5.74 8.65
N ASP A 151 24.86 -6.26 8.04
CA ASP A 151 25.84 -7.16 8.66
C ASP A 151 26.88 -6.44 9.53
N GLY A 152 26.84 -5.10 9.57
CA GLY A 152 27.73 -4.25 10.36
C GLY A 152 28.99 -3.80 9.61
N SER A 153 29.26 -4.33 8.42
CA SER A 153 30.40 -3.89 7.60
C SER A 153 30.22 -2.44 7.11
N PRO A 154 31.28 -1.63 7.05
CA PRO A 154 31.17 -0.25 6.58
C PRO A 154 30.86 -0.20 5.08
N THR A 155 30.02 0.75 4.67
CA THR A 155 29.89 1.11 3.24
C THR A 155 31.18 1.74 2.72
N LYS A 156 31.37 1.75 1.40
CA LYS A 156 32.54 2.33 0.72
C LYS A 156 32.10 3.31 -0.37
N ASP A 157 33.02 4.18 -0.79
CA ASP A 157 32.78 5.06 -1.93
C ASP A 157 32.43 4.23 -3.18
N GLY A 158 31.42 4.67 -3.92
CA GLY A 158 30.94 3.99 -5.12
C GLY A 158 30.06 2.77 -4.88
N ASP A 159 29.82 2.36 -3.62
CA ASP A 159 28.89 1.28 -3.31
C ASP A 159 27.49 1.59 -3.87
N GLU A 160 26.88 0.60 -4.52
CA GLU A 160 25.55 0.70 -5.12
C GLU A 160 24.52 -0.07 -4.28
N ILE A 161 23.55 0.67 -3.74
CA ILE A 161 22.35 0.16 -3.07
C ILE A 161 21.15 0.47 -3.95
N TYR A 162 20.08 -0.30 -3.84
CA TYR A 162 18.87 -0.10 -4.62
C TYR A 162 17.66 -0.12 -3.71
N LEU A 163 16.83 0.91 -3.80
CA LEU A 163 15.45 0.80 -3.31
C LEU A 163 14.70 -0.07 -4.31
N ALA A 164 14.26 -1.25 -3.89
CA ALA A 164 13.60 -2.21 -4.75
C ALA A 164 12.20 -2.56 -4.25
N ASN A 165 11.28 -2.77 -5.19
CA ASN A 165 10.00 -3.40 -4.92
C ASN A 165 10.15 -4.92 -4.99
N THR A 166 9.78 -5.62 -3.92
CA THR A 166 9.84 -7.08 -3.82
C THR A 166 8.47 -7.75 -3.85
N CYS A 167 7.42 -6.97 -4.10
CA CYS A 167 6.07 -7.51 -4.21
C CYS A 167 5.53 -7.30 -5.61
N LYS A 168 5.23 -8.41 -6.28
CA LYS A 168 4.63 -8.40 -7.61
C LYS A 168 3.17 -8.02 -7.48
N MET A 169 2.71 -7.12 -8.34
CA MET A 169 1.29 -6.80 -8.47
C MET A 169 0.99 -6.65 -9.96
N LYS A 170 0.28 -7.63 -10.51
CA LYS A 170 0.04 -7.74 -11.96
C LYS A 170 -1.01 -6.76 -12.47
N ASN A 171 -1.98 -6.41 -11.63
CA ASN A 171 -3.09 -5.50 -11.92
C ASN A 171 -3.54 -4.86 -10.60
N GLY A 172 -4.50 -3.92 -10.63
CA GLY A 172 -4.92 -3.21 -9.42
C GLY A 172 -5.80 -4.03 -8.44
N ARG A 173 -5.83 -5.37 -8.56
CA ARG A 173 -6.59 -6.25 -7.66
C ARG A 173 -6.01 -6.34 -6.27
N LYS A 174 -4.89 -7.04 -6.18
CA LYS A 174 -4.14 -7.29 -4.96
C LYS A 174 -2.70 -7.65 -5.33
N PRO A 175 -1.76 -7.50 -4.39
CA PRO A 175 -0.42 -8.04 -4.58
C PRO A 175 -0.43 -9.58 -4.68
N ASN A 176 0.56 -10.13 -5.38
CA ASN A 176 0.80 -11.56 -5.58
C ASN A 176 1.86 -12.07 -4.59
N ASP A 177 1.67 -11.79 -3.31
CA ASP A 177 2.57 -12.14 -2.21
C ASP A 177 2.22 -13.46 -1.52
N GLU A 178 1.02 -13.99 -1.77
CA GLU A 178 0.60 -15.29 -1.29
C GLU A 178 1.35 -16.41 -2.01
N THR A 179 2.06 -17.25 -1.24
CA THR A 179 2.75 -18.44 -1.77
C THR A 179 1.77 -19.52 -2.26
N THR A 180 0.52 -19.43 -1.81
CA THR A 180 -0.52 -20.42 -2.01
C THR A 180 -1.85 -19.75 -2.30
N LYS A 181 -2.65 -20.33 -3.19
CA LYS A 181 -4.02 -19.91 -3.48
C LYS A 181 -5.03 -20.98 -3.11
N VAL A 182 -6.24 -20.56 -2.75
CA VAL A 182 -7.40 -21.44 -2.61
C VAL A 182 -7.87 -21.87 -4.00
N VAL A 183 -8.13 -23.17 -4.17
CA VAL A 183 -8.60 -23.79 -5.41
C VAL A 183 -10.09 -24.02 -5.28
N PHE A 184 -10.86 -23.59 -6.30
CA PHE A 184 -12.29 -23.81 -6.38
C PHE A 184 -12.62 -24.81 -7.50
N ASP A 185 -13.64 -25.64 -7.30
CA ASP A 185 -14.21 -26.46 -8.37
C ASP A 185 -15.03 -25.62 -9.37
N SER A 186 -15.54 -26.26 -10.42
CA SER A 186 -16.38 -25.61 -11.43
C SER A 186 -17.70 -25.04 -10.89
N ASN A 187 -18.11 -25.45 -9.69
CA ASN A 187 -19.33 -24.99 -9.02
C ASN A 187 -19.04 -23.87 -8.01
N GLY A 188 -17.77 -23.46 -7.86
CA GLY A 188 -17.35 -22.43 -6.92
C GLY A 188 -17.14 -22.91 -5.49
N ASN A 189 -17.09 -24.23 -5.23
CA ASN A 189 -16.77 -24.77 -3.92
C ASN A 189 -15.26 -24.81 -3.72
N GLU A 190 -14.79 -24.44 -2.53
CA GLU A 190 -13.39 -24.62 -2.15
C GLU A 190 -13.03 -26.11 -2.07
N ILE A 191 -12.02 -26.52 -2.83
CA ILE A 191 -11.56 -27.92 -2.91
C ILE A 191 -10.11 -28.14 -2.45
N GLY A 192 -9.41 -27.08 -2.06
CA GLY A 192 -8.08 -27.19 -1.45
C GLY A 192 -7.22 -25.95 -1.59
N ILE A 193 -5.94 -26.09 -1.23
CA ILE A 193 -4.91 -25.06 -1.32
C ILE A 193 -3.78 -25.58 -2.22
N ALA A 194 -3.33 -24.77 -3.17
CA ALA A 194 -2.23 -25.10 -4.08
C ALA A 194 -1.21 -23.96 -4.12
N PRO A 195 0.05 -24.21 -4.55
CA PRO A 195 0.99 -23.13 -4.83
C PRO A 195 0.36 -22.11 -5.80
N ASP A 196 0.55 -20.82 -5.51
CA ASP A 196 0.09 -19.80 -6.44
C ASP A 196 1.09 -19.71 -7.61
N PRO A 197 0.72 -20.07 -8.85
CA PRO A 197 1.61 -19.92 -10.01
C PRO A 197 1.96 -18.46 -10.31
N GLU A 198 1.27 -17.50 -9.70
CA GLU A 198 1.58 -16.08 -9.81
C GLU A 198 2.65 -15.61 -8.83
N PHE A 199 2.91 -16.38 -7.77
CA PHE A 199 3.98 -16.09 -6.81
C PHE A 199 5.34 -16.20 -7.50
N ASP A 200 6.15 -15.16 -7.35
CA ASP A 200 7.43 -15.01 -8.02
C ASP A 200 8.48 -14.67 -6.95
N PRO A 201 9.18 -15.68 -6.39
CA PRO A 201 10.11 -15.46 -5.27
C PRO A 201 11.31 -14.59 -5.66
N ASP A 202 11.61 -14.53 -6.96
CA ASP A 202 12.68 -13.74 -7.56
C ASP A 202 12.25 -12.34 -7.98
N TYR A 203 10.96 -11.98 -7.79
CA TYR A 203 10.49 -10.63 -8.09
C TYR A 203 11.19 -9.60 -7.22
N CYS A 204 12.08 -8.83 -7.85
CA CYS A 204 12.83 -7.75 -7.21
C CYS A 204 13.14 -6.70 -8.26
N VAL A 205 12.35 -5.62 -8.30
CA VAL A 205 12.48 -4.55 -9.28
C VAL A 205 13.18 -3.36 -8.63
N PRO A 206 14.43 -3.01 -9.02
CA PRO A 206 15.09 -1.81 -8.53
C PRO A 206 14.38 -0.57 -9.06
N MET A 207 13.85 0.26 -8.15
CA MET A 207 13.11 1.49 -8.47
C MET A 207 14.00 2.73 -8.47
N MET A 208 15.08 2.71 -7.69
CA MET A 208 16.05 3.80 -7.59
C MET A 208 17.40 3.21 -7.20
N LYS A 209 18.47 3.70 -7.83
CA LYS A 209 19.85 3.43 -7.41
C LYS A 209 20.28 4.48 -6.39
N ILE A 210 20.88 4.05 -5.30
CA ILE A 210 21.51 4.88 -4.29
C ILE A 210 23.01 4.60 -4.36
N VAL A 211 23.81 5.64 -4.60
CA VAL A 211 25.28 5.53 -4.66
C VAL A 211 25.87 6.20 -3.44
N ILE A 212 26.71 5.46 -2.72
CA ILE A 212 27.50 6.02 -1.63
C ILE A 212 28.57 6.93 -2.22
N ASP A 213 28.48 8.22 -1.90
CA ASP A 213 29.48 9.23 -2.23
C ASP A 213 30.44 9.38 -1.04
N GLY A 214 31.64 8.85 -1.23
CA GLY A 214 32.74 8.81 -0.29
C GLY A 214 33.70 9.98 -0.41
N GLY A 215 33.23 11.14 -0.87
CA GLY A 215 33.90 12.42 -0.56
C GLY A 215 34.09 12.64 0.96
N GLU A 216 34.60 13.81 1.37
CA GLU A 216 34.99 14.06 2.76
C GLU A 216 33.98 13.57 3.81
N ALA A 217 34.49 12.92 4.86
CA ALA A 217 33.69 12.41 5.95
C ALA A 217 32.86 13.54 6.57
N VAL A 218 31.53 13.41 6.53
CA VAL A 218 30.63 14.43 7.05
C VAL A 218 30.23 14.06 8.46
N GLN A 219 30.45 14.96 9.41
CA GLN A 219 29.92 14.82 10.76
C GLN A 219 28.39 14.69 10.73
N ASP A 220 27.86 13.62 11.33
CA ASP A 220 26.42 13.40 11.45
C ASP A 220 25.96 13.55 12.90
N ASN A 221 25.38 14.70 13.21
CA ASN A 221 24.82 15.00 14.53
C ASN A 221 23.34 14.56 14.66
N SER A 222 22.81 13.82 13.68
CA SER A 222 21.45 13.29 13.77
C SER A 222 21.35 12.17 14.80
N VAL A 223 20.16 12.02 15.40
CA VAL A 223 19.89 11.00 16.42
C VAL A 223 18.52 10.40 16.17
N ILE A 224 18.42 9.08 16.25
CA ILE A 224 17.15 8.38 16.41
C ILE A 224 16.95 8.18 17.92
N PRO A 225 15.96 8.80 18.56
CA PRO A 225 15.73 8.61 19.99
C PRO A 225 15.49 7.13 20.31
N ALA A 226 16.29 6.56 21.21
CA ALA A 226 16.23 5.13 21.57
C ALA A 226 14.93 4.72 22.31
N GLY A 227 14.14 5.70 22.76
CA GLY A 227 12.94 5.50 23.57
C GLY A 227 11.64 5.83 22.84
N ARG A 228 10.81 6.62 23.52
CA ARG A 228 9.52 7.07 23.00
C ARG A 228 9.73 8.28 22.08
N LEU A 229 9.16 8.23 20.87
CA LEU A 229 9.11 9.36 19.96
C LEU A 229 7.97 10.32 20.33
N ARG A 230 6.76 9.79 20.52
CA ARG A 230 5.60 10.54 21.05
C ARG A 230 4.58 9.65 21.76
N ALA A 231 3.58 10.25 22.40
CA ALA A 231 2.41 9.53 22.88
C ALA A 231 1.31 9.46 21.81
N LEU A 232 0.57 8.35 21.76
CA LEU A 232 -0.72 8.34 21.06
C LEU A 232 -1.76 9.16 21.83
N PRO A 233 -2.72 9.79 21.13
CA PRO A 233 -3.89 10.32 21.79
C PRO A 233 -4.61 9.20 22.54
N THR A 234 -4.88 9.39 23.83
CA THR A 234 -5.60 8.40 24.62
C THR A 234 -7.04 8.25 24.10
N LEU A 235 -7.49 7.01 23.95
CA LEU A 235 -8.91 6.74 23.71
C LEU A 235 -9.72 7.11 24.97
N PRO A 236 -10.82 7.87 24.85
CA PRO A 236 -11.67 8.17 25.99
C PRO A 236 -12.18 6.88 26.64
N LYS A 237 -12.30 6.80 27.97
CA LYS A 237 -12.78 5.58 28.66
C LYS A 237 -14.15 5.09 28.13
N SER A 238 -14.97 6.00 27.62
CA SER A 238 -16.29 5.74 27.04
C SER A 238 -16.28 5.37 25.56
N PHE A 239 -15.12 5.24 24.90
CA PHE A 239 -15.05 5.02 23.44
C PHE A 239 -15.84 3.79 23.00
N LEU A 240 -15.89 2.75 23.82
CA LEU A 240 -16.64 1.52 23.55
C LEU A 240 -18.17 1.72 23.49
N GLY A 241 -18.69 2.82 24.01
CA GLY A 241 -20.11 3.20 23.95
C GLY A 241 -20.44 4.24 22.90
N THR A 242 -19.48 4.62 22.05
CA THR A 242 -19.77 5.58 20.96
C THR A 242 -20.54 4.94 19.83
N LYS A 243 -21.19 5.76 19.00
CA LYS A 243 -21.88 5.31 17.79
C LYS A 243 -20.93 4.50 16.90
N VAL A 244 -21.46 3.41 16.36
CA VAL A 244 -20.75 2.53 15.44
C VAL A 244 -21.36 2.71 14.05
N ARG A 245 -20.51 2.81 13.03
CA ARG A 245 -20.92 2.79 11.62
C ARG A 245 -20.23 1.66 10.90
N HIS A 246 -20.92 1.08 9.93
CA HIS A 246 -20.40 0.02 9.10
C HIS A 246 -20.39 0.46 7.64
N PHE A 247 -19.26 0.26 6.98
CA PHE A 247 -19.06 0.57 5.57
C PHE A 247 -18.46 -0.67 4.88
N ALA A 248 -19.27 -1.36 4.10
CA ALA A 248 -18.90 -2.50 3.31
C ALA A 248 -18.53 -2.06 1.89
N LEU A 249 -17.27 -2.29 1.53
CA LEU A 249 -16.74 -2.08 0.19
C LEU A 249 -17.09 -3.32 -0.64
N ALA A 250 -17.69 -3.10 -1.79
CA ALA A 250 -18.12 -4.18 -2.68
C ALA A 250 -17.99 -3.77 -4.15
N ARG A 251 -18.21 -4.75 -5.01
CA ARG A 251 -18.33 -4.59 -6.45
C ARG A 251 -19.68 -5.15 -6.89
N GLN A 252 -20.44 -4.42 -7.69
CA GLN A 252 -21.74 -4.83 -8.20
C GLN A 252 -21.81 -4.61 -9.70
N GLY A 253 -22.31 -5.60 -10.44
CA GLY A 253 -22.47 -5.54 -11.90
C GLY A 253 -22.52 -6.93 -12.53
N GLY A 254 -23.44 -7.12 -13.47
CA GLY A 254 -23.84 -8.41 -14.03
C GLY A 254 -23.26 -8.71 -15.41
N ALA A 255 -23.51 -9.93 -15.90
CA ALA A 255 -22.94 -10.53 -17.12
C ALA A 255 -23.11 -9.74 -18.44
N LEU A 256 -23.80 -8.59 -18.44
CA LEU A 256 -24.05 -7.73 -19.60
C LEU A 256 -23.96 -6.21 -19.29
N GLY A 257 -23.39 -5.80 -18.15
CA GLY A 257 -23.24 -4.38 -17.76
C GLY A 257 -21.91 -4.08 -17.08
N GLU A 258 -21.55 -2.79 -16.99
CA GLU A 258 -20.32 -2.35 -16.32
C GLU A 258 -20.38 -2.69 -14.82
N ALA A 259 -19.25 -3.13 -14.27
CA ALA A 259 -19.17 -3.45 -12.85
C ALA A 259 -18.72 -2.22 -12.06
N GLU A 260 -19.61 -1.73 -11.21
CA GLU A 260 -19.41 -0.57 -10.35
C GLU A 260 -18.79 -0.99 -9.01
N TRP A 261 -17.94 -0.11 -8.51
CA TRP A 261 -17.40 -0.14 -7.16
C TRP A 261 -18.26 0.71 -6.24
N ILE A 262 -18.70 0.11 -5.13
CA ILE A 262 -19.76 0.67 -4.29
C ILE A 262 -19.44 0.52 -2.80
N ILE A 263 -20.11 1.34 -1.99
CA ILE A 263 -20.05 1.28 -0.54
C ILE A 263 -21.47 1.15 0.00
N ASN A 264 -21.72 0.11 0.81
CA ASN A 264 -23.06 -0.28 1.30
C ASN A 264 -24.12 -0.32 0.19
N GLY A 265 -23.82 -0.91 -0.97
CA GLY A 265 -24.81 -1.06 -2.04
C GLY A 265 -24.97 0.17 -2.95
N ASN A 266 -24.26 1.27 -2.69
CA ASN A 266 -24.49 2.54 -3.40
C ASN A 266 -23.21 3.05 -4.10
N PRO A 267 -23.30 3.53 -5.35
CA PRO A 267 -22.24 4.33 -5.98
C PRO A 267 -22.20 5.74 -5.36
N PHE A 268 -21.09 6.46 -5.57
CA PHE A 268 -20.97 7.83 -5.08
C PHE A 268 -22.05 8.75 -5.65
N HIS A 269 -22.69 9.54 -4.78
CA HIS A 269 -23.59 10.62 -5.16
C HIS A 269 -23.21 11.91 -4.42
N PRO A 270 -22.80 12.99 -5.12
CA PRO A 270 -22.23 14.18 -4.49
C PRO A 270 -23.20 14.94 -3.56
N LEU A 271 -24.51 14.75 -3.76
CA LEU A 271 -25.54 15.42 -2.95
C LEU A 271 -26.06 14.57 -1.78
N ILE A 272 -25.70 13.29 -1.68
CA ILE A 272 -26.25 12.38 -0.64
C ILE A 272 -25.12 12.04 0.34
N GLN A 273 -25.34 12.37 1.61
CA GLN A 273 -24.41 12.05 2.69
C GLN A 273 -24.82 10.72 3.35
N MET A 274 -23.91 9.74 3.40
CA MET A 274 -24.15 8.45 4.07
C MET A 274 -24.03 8.54 5.59
N ALA A 275 -23.36 9.58 6.10
CA ALA A 275 -23.20 9.80 7.53
C ALA A 275 -23.20 11.29 7.87
N SER A 276 -23.95 11.67 8.89
CA SER A 276 -23.78 12.95 9.60
C SER A 276 -23.30 12.68 11.02
N VAL A 277 -22.26 13.41 11.45
CA VAL A 277 -21.58 13.23 12.73
C VAL A 277 -21.60 14.54 13.50
N LYS A 278 -21.90 14.46 14.81
CA LYS A 278 -21.92 15.64 15.67
C LYS A 278 -20.50 16.15 15.94
N ARG A 279 -20.25 17.46 15.81
CA ARG A 279 -18.99 18.09 16.24
C ARG A 279 -18.72 17.80 17.72
N GLY A 280 -17.48 17.45 18.02
CA GLY A 280 -17.03 16.99 19.32
C GLY A 280 -17.30 15.51 19.60
N ALA A 281 -18.07 14.78 18.78
CA ALA A 281 -18.34 13.36 19.00
C ALA A 281 -17.15 12.49 18.61
N GLY A 282 -17.02 11.35 19.28
CA GLY A 282 -16.19 10.24 18.80
C GLY A 282 -17.10 9.15 18.26
N GLU A 283 -16.64 8.41 17.25
CA GLU A 283 -17.34 7.28 16.68
C GLU A 283 -16.36 6.14 16.34
N ILE A 284 -16.89 4.93 16.25
CA ILE A 284 -16.19 3.75 15.75
C ILE A 284 -16.68 3.48 14.33
N TRP A 285 -15.77 3.39 13.38
CA TRP A 285 -16.10 3.05 12.00
C TRP A 285 -15.51 1.68 11.68
N VAL A 286 -16.35 0.77 11.19
CA VAL A 286 -15.96 -0.56 10.73
C VAL A 286 -15.94 -0.51 9.21
N LEU A 287 -14.79 -0.81 8.62
CA LEU A 287 -14.60 -0.87 7.18
C LEU A 287 -14.41 -2.33 6.79
N ARG A 288 -15.29 -2.85 5.93
CA ARG A 288 -15.27 -4.26 5.51
C ARG A 288 -14.81 -4.37 4.06
N ASN A 289 -13.85 -5.25 3.82
CA ASN A 289 -13.61 -5.83 2.51
C ASN A 289 -14.03 -7.31 2.52
N GLY A 290 -15.21 -7.59 1.97
CA GLY A 290 -15.83 -8.92 2.02
C GLY A 290 -15.37 -9.88 0.92
N SER A 291 -14.62 -9.43 -0.09
CA SER A 291 -14.24 -10.26 -1.23
C SER A 291 -12.75 -10.61 -1.21
N GLY A 292 -12.41 -11.87 -1.48
CA GLY A 292 -11.02 -12.36 -1.49
C GLY A 292 -10.17 -11.87 -2.67
N GLY A 293 -10.80 -11.19 -3.64
CA GLY A 293 -10.20 -10.89 -4.93
C GLY A 293 -9.55 -9.52 -5.06
N TRP A 294 -9.66 -8.66 -4.04
CA TRP A 294 -9.39 -7.23 -4.11
C TRP A 294 -8.85 -6.69 -2.79
N VAL A 295 -8.13 -5.58 -2.88
CA VAL A 295 -7.72 -4.78 -1.73
C VAL A 295 -8.11 -3.32 -1.90
N HIS A 296 -8.30 -2.61 -0.80
CA HIS A 296 -8.80 -1.25 -0.81
C HIS A 296 -8.05 -0.37 0.21
N PRO A 297 -7.18 0.56 -0.22
CA PRO A 297 -6.67 1.62 0.66
C PRO A 297 -7.77 2.65 0.88
N MET A 298 -8.54 2.53 1.97
CA MET A 298 -9.71 3.40 2.20
C MET A 298 -9.29 4.69 2.91
N HIS A 299 -9.26 5.81 2.20
CA HIS A 299 -8.95 7.12 2.74
C HIS A 299 -10.18 7.80 3.35
N LEU A 300 -10.03 8.36 4.55
CA LEU A 300 -11.07 9.10 5.27
C LEU A 300 -10.61 10.56 5.46
N HIS A 301 -11.29 11.52 4.81
CA HIS A 301 -10.90 12.93 4.94
C HIS A 301 -11.09 13.47 6.37
N MET A 302 -10.55 14.68 6.60
CA MET A 302 -10.73 15.53 7.79
C MET A 302 -10.00 15.09 9.05
N GLU A 303 -10.40 13.98 9.69
CA GLU A 303 -9.78 13.52 10.94
C GLU A 303 -8.97 12.25 10.72
N GLU A 304 -7.75 12.22 11.27
CA GLU A 304 -6.99 10.99 11.47
C GLU A 304 -7.72 10.05 12.45
N HIS A 305 -7.34 8.79 12.42
CA HIS A 305 -7.96 7.73 13.19
C HIS A 305 -6.92 6.85 13.88
N GLN A 306 -7.37 6.07 14.86
CA GLN A 306 -6.59 5.00 15.48
C GLN A 306 -7.21 3.66 15.14
N VAL A 307 -6.40 2.72 14.65
CA VAL A 307 -6.84 1.35 14.40
C VAL A 307 -7.04 0.62 15.73
N LEU A 308 -8.25 0.10 15.95
CA LEU A 308 -8.62 -0.67 17.14
C LEU A 308 -8.36 -2.17 16.96
N GLY A 309 -8.37 -2.64 15.71
CA GLY A 309 -8.07 -4.03 15.35
C GLY A 309 -8.45 -4.37 13.92
N ARG A 310 -7.96 -5.54 13.49
CA ARG A 310 -8.28 -6.20 12.23
C ARG A 310 -8.95 -7.54 12.53
N PHE A 311 -10.01 -7.86 11.82
CA PHE A 311 -10.87 -9.01 12.09
C PHE A 311 -11.21 -9.73 10.79
N PRO A 312 -11.57 -11.02 10.82
CA PRO A 312 -12.15 -11.69 9.66
C PRO A 312 -13.42 -10.97 9.17
N ALA A 313 -13.62 -10.90 7.85
CA ALA A 313 -14.84 -10.31 7.29
C ALA A 313 -16.10 -11.04 7.80
N GLY A 314 -17.14 -10.26 8.13
CA GLY A 314 -18.39 -10.78 8.69
C GLY A 314 -18.40 -10.88 10.23
N THR A 315 -17.33 -10.45 10.91
CA THR A 315 -17.28 -10.38 12.36
C THR A 315 -18.29 -9.37 12.92
N PHE A 316 -18.45 -8.21 12.26
CA PHE A 316 -19.35 -7.15 12.69
C PHE A 316 -20.69 -7.22 11.94
N LYS A 317 -21.81 -6.90 12.58
CA LYS A 317 -23.10 -6.73 11.90
C LYS A 317 -23.15 -5.36 11.24
N GLU A 318 -23.90 -5.25 10.13
CA GLU A 318 -24.04 -4.00 9.38
C GLU A 318 -24.73 -2.89 10.19
N ASP A 319 -25.65 -3.26 11.08
CA ASP A 319 -26.27 -2.33 12.04
C ASP A 319 -25.34 -1.91 13.20
N GLY A 320 -24.13 -2.47 13.27
CA GLY A 320 -23.15 -2.23 14.33
C GLY A 320 -23.53 -2.81 15.70
N SER A 321 -24.65 -3.53 15.81
CA SER A 321 -25.24 -3.95 17.09
C SER A 321 -24.36 -4.89 17.92
N ASN A 322 -23.48 -5.65 17.28
CA ASN A 322 -22.57 -6.57 17.96
C ASN A 322 -21.16 -6.01 18.18
N ALA A 323 -20.88 -4.77 17.76
CA ALA A 323 -19.52 -4.25 17.68
C ALA A 323 -18.78 -4.22 19.02
N LEU A 324 -19.48 -3.91 20.12
CA LEU A 324 -18.90 -3.92 21.45
C LEU A 324 -18.46 -5.33 21.87
N THR A 325 -19.32 -6.33 21.64
CA THR A 325 -19.01 -7.72 21.94
C THR A 325 -17.86 -8.22 21.07
N ALA A 326 -17.91 -7.96 19.76
CA ALA A 326 -16.87 -8.33 18.82
C ALA A 326 -15.51 -7.71 19.17
N LEU A 327 -15.47 -6.40 19.48
CA LEU A 327 -14.25 -5.73 19.92
C LEU A 327 -13.67 -6.36 21.21
N LYS A 328 -14.47 -6.93 22.09
CA LYS A 328 -13.96 -7.52 23.33
C LYS A 328 -13.47 -8.96 23.16
N SER A 329 -14.13 -9.76 22.32
CA SER A 329 -13.98 -11.22 22.35
C SER A 329 -13.74 -11.88 21.00
N ALA A 330 -13.92 -11.19 19.87
CA ALA A 330 -13.68 -11.82 18.57
C ALA A 330 -12.18 -12.04 18.33
N ALA A 331 -11.86 -13.12 17.61
CA ALA A 331 -10.52 -13.38 17.12
C ALA A 331 -10.07 -12.24 16.19
N ARG A 332 -8.80 -11.84 16.32
CA ARG A 332 -8.22 -10.72 15.58
C ARG A 332 -7.06 -11.19 14.72
N PHE A 333 -6.90 -10.58 13.56
CA PHE A 333 -5.64 -10.67 12.83
C PHE A 333 -4.55 -9.87 13.54
N PRO A 334 -3.27 -10.25 13.40
CA PRO A 334 -2.15 -9.46 13.87
C PRO A 334 -2.18 -8.05 13.27
N MET A 335 -1.91 -7.04 14.09
CA MET A 335 -1.67 -5.69 13.59
C MET A 335 -0.20 -5.54 13.19
N ALA A 336 0.07 -4.78 12.14
CA ALA A 336 1.46 -4.45 11.78
C ALA A 336 2.08 -3.55 12.88
N PRO A 337 3.41 -3.60 13.07
CA PRO A 337 4.07 -2.90 14.19
C PRO A 337 3.89 -1.37 14.20
N ASP A 338 3.53 -0.77 13.06
CA ASP A 338 3.28 0.67 12.90
C ASP A 338 1.80 1.08 12.98
N GLN A 339 0.86 0.14 13.06
CA GLN A 339 -0.58 0.46 13.16
C GLN A 339 -1.03 1.05 14.50
N PRO A 340 -0.28 0.86 15.61
CA PRO A 340 -0.44 1.72 16.79
C PRO A 340 0.04 3.16 16.50
N SER A 341 -0.61 3.85 15.56
CA SER A 341 -0.29 5.19 15.09
C SER A 341 -1.57 6.01 14.85
N LYS A 342 -1.41 7.21 14.28
CA LYS A 342 -2.52 7.99 13.73
C LYS A 342 -2.46 7.83 12.21
N GLU A 343 -3.56 7.40 11.62
CA GLU A 343 -3.65 7.11 10.19
C GLU A 343 -4.83 7.86 9.56
N ASP A 344 -4.83 8.07 8.26
CA ASP A 344 -5.99 8.58 7.51
C ASP A 344 -6.35 7.70 6.31
N VAL A 345 -5.57 6.63 6.07
CA VAL A 345 -5.83 5.58 5.09
C VAL A 345 -5.92 4.25 5.83
N CYS A 346 -6.92 3.44 5.48
CA CYS A 346 -7.15 2.13 6.03
C CYS A 346 -6.84 1.07 4.98
N ASP A 347 -5.71 0.38 5.12
CA ASP A 347 -5.29 -0.67 4.18
C ASP A 347 -6.13 -1.94 4.38
N LEU A 348 -7.19 -2.10 3.57
CA LEU A 348 -8.08 -3.26 3.63
C LEU A 348 -7.58 -4.40 2.74
N ARG A 349 -7.04 -5.43 3.37
CA ARG A 349 -6.69 -6.73 2.79
C ARG A 349 -7.95 -7.53 2.41
N PRO A 350 -7.81 -8.63 1.65
CA PRO A 350 -8.95 -9.45 1.31
C PRO A 350 -9.56 -10.13 2.54
N ASN A 351 -10.88 -10.28 2.57
CA ASN A 351 -11.64 -10.97 3.62
C ASN A 351 -11.40 -10.45 5.05
N GLU A 352 -11.24 -9.13 5.22
CA GLU A 352 -11.07 -8.53 6.54
C GLU A 352 -12.05 -7.38 6.84
N GLU A 353 -12.17 -7.08 8.13
CA GLU A 353 -12.76 -5.88 8.69
C GLU A 353 -11.70 -5.12 9.49
N LEU A 354 -11.50 -3.85 9.14
CA LEU A 354 -10.65 -2.94 9.89
C LEU A 354 -11.51 -1.96 10.68
N VAL A 355 -11.25 -1.89 11.98
CA VAL A 355 -12.06 -1.09 12.92
C VAL A 355 -11.25 0.08 13.42
N VAL A 356 -11.77 1.30 13.25
CA VAL A 356 -11.09 2.53 13.64
C VAL A 356 -11.91 3.37 14.61
N TYR A 357 -11.21 4.09 15.48
CA TYR A 357 -11.79 5.15 16.29
C TYR A 357 -11.44 6.53 15.72
N ARG A 358 -12.45 7.38 15.58
CA ARG A 358 -12.33 8.76 15.08
C ARG A 358 -12.93 9.73 16.08
N LYS A 359 -12.34 10.91 16.23
CA LYS A 359 -12.82 11.98 17.11
C LYS A 359 -12.91 13.28 16.32
N PHE A 360 -14.12 13.74 16.04
CA PHE A 360 -14.40 14.89 15.18
C PHE A 360 -14.45 16.15 16.01
N ARG A 361 -13.41 16.98 16.01
CA ARG A 361 -13.23 18.03 17.04
C ARG A 361 -13.58 19.42 16.56
N SER A 362 -13.00 19.81 15.42
CA SER A 362 -12.73 21.23 15.17
C SER A 362 -13.70 21.86 14.17
N TYR A 363 -13.88 21.24 13.00
CA TYR A 363 -14.58 21.87 11.88
C TYR A 363 -15.86 21.12 11.54
N VAL A 364 -16.90 21.89 11.21
CA VAL A 364 -18.11 21.41 10.55
C VAL A 364 -17.92 21.48 9.04
N GLY A 365 -18.62 20.64 8.28
CA GLY A 365 -18.53 20.64 6.83
C GLY A 365 -18.86 19.29 6.20
N LYS A 366 -18.98 19.29 4.87
CA LYS A 366 -19.11 18.10 4.04
C LYS A 366 -17.71 17.62 3.62
N TYR A 367 -17.51 16.31 3.65
CA TYR A 367 -16.26 15.63 3.38
C TYR A 367 -16.54 14.36 2.58
N VAL A 368 -15.47 13.71 2.12
CA VAL A 368 -15.57 12.41 1.43
C VAL A 368 -14.74 11.35 2.13
N ALA A 369 -15.03 10.11 1.80
CA ALA A 369 -14.24 8.95 2.15
C ALA A 369 -14.30 7.97 0.97
N HIS A 370 -13.16 7.44 0.55
CA HIS A 370 -13.06 6.71 -0.71
C HIS A 370 -11.91 5.71 -0.73
N CYS A 371 -12.03 4.69 -1.58
CA CYS A 371 -10.89 3.84 -1.91
C CYS A 371 -9.90 4.66 -2.74
N HIS A 372 -8.62 4.62 -2.37
CA HIS A 372 -7.55 5.37 -3.01
C HIS A 372 -6.81 4.58 -4.11
N ASN A 373 -7.37 3.44 -4.52
CA ASN A 373 -7.14 2.94 -5.87
C ASN A 373 -8.01 3.79 -6.80
N LEU A 374 -7.39 4.67 -7.59
CA LEU A 374 -8.13 5.74 -8.27
C LEU A 374 -9.12 5.21 -9.31
N ALA A 375 -8.90 4.01 -9.85
CA ALA A 375 -9.90 3.42 -10.73
C ALA A 375 -11.14 2.92 -9.96
N HIS A 376 -10.95 2.44 -8.72
CA HIS A 376 -12.06 2.12 -7.85
C HIS A 376 -12.77 3.41 -7.41
N GLU A 377 -12.02 4.45 -7.07
CA GLU A 377 -12.54 5.79 -6.71
C GLU A 377 -13.45 6.37 -7.79
N ASP A 378 -12.97 6.41 -9.03
CA ASP A 378 -13.66 7.03 -10.16
C ASP A 378 -14.90 6.25 -10.62
N HIS A 379 -15.03 4.97 -10.26
CA HIS A 379 -16.07 4.07 -10.78
C HIS A 379 -16.80 3.20 -9.74
N ALA A 380 -17.26 3.66 -8.57
CA ALA A 380 -17.30 4.99 -7.99
C ALA A 380 -17.26 4.84 -6.45
N MET A 381 -16.19 4.21 -5.93
CA MET A 381 -16.04 3.75 -4.55
C MET A 381 -15.73 4.91 -3.59
N MET A 382 -16.68 5.82 -3.46
CA MET A 382 -16.62 6.99 -2.62
C MET A 382 -17.98 7.23 -1.96
N PHE A 383 -17.98 7.82 -0.77
CA PHE A 383 -19.19 8.35 -0.16
C PHE A 383 -18.98 9.73 0.43
N GLY A 384 -20.04 10.53 0.41
CA GLY A 384 -20.10 11.79 1.14
C GLY A 384 -20.48 11.56 2.60
N TRP A 385 -19.87 12.30 3.51
CA TRP A 385 -20.28 12.41 4.91
C TRP A 385 -20.06 13.82 5.43
N GLU A 386 -20.66 14.16 6.56
CA GLU A 386 -20.58 15.50 7.11
C GLU A 386 -20.39 15.54 8.62
N ILE A 387 -19.83 16.65 9.08
CA ILE A 387 -19.80 17.05 10.49
C ILE A 387 -20.75 18.23 10.66
N THR A 388 -21.75 18.10 11.53
CA THR A 388 -22.71 19.16 11.87
C THR A 388 -22.68 19.45 13.38
N GLU A 389 -23.25 20.59 13.78
CA GLU A 389 -23.25 21.01 15.19
C GLU A 389 -24.04 20.06 16.11
N ASP A 390 -25.13 19.48 15.60
CA ASP A 390 -26.05 18.61 16.33
C ASP A 390 -25.95 17.13 15.94
N GLY A 391 -25.29 16.82 14.83
CA GLY A 391 -25.17 15.47 14.26
C GLY A 391 -26.34 15.07 13.37
N ASN A 392 -27.27 15.98 13.10
CA ASN A 392 -28.35 15.76 12.15
C ASN A 392 -27.86 16.04 10.72
N PRO A 393 -28.42 15.38 9.69
CA PRO A 393 -28.09 15.69 8.31
C PRO A 393 -28.41 17.13 7.95
N SER A 394 -27.55 17.77 7.16
CA SER A 394 -27.87 19.08 6.57
C SER A 394 -29.09 18.94 5.64
N GLN A 395 -30.00 19.93 5.70
CA GLN A 395 -31.06 20.03 4.71
C GLN A 395 -30.44 20.28 3.32
N PRO A 396 -31.00 19.72 2.25
CA PRO A 396 -30.47 19.86 0.88
C PRO A 396 -30.24 21.29 0.44
#